data_AF-A0A369S1E7-F1
#
_entry.id   AF-A0A369S1E7-F1
#
_cell.length_a   1.000
_cell.length_b   1.000
_cell.length_c   1.000
_cell.angle_alpha   90.00
_cell.angle_beta   90.00
_cell.angle_gamma   90.00
#
_symmetry.space_group_name_H-M   'P 1'
#
loop_
_entity.id
_entity.type
_entity.pdbx_description
1 polymer ?
#
loop_
_entity_poly.entity_id
_entity_poly.type
_entity_poly.pdbx_seq_one_letter_code
_entity_poly.pdbx_strand_id
1 'polypeptide(L)'
;MSSEVKTKRRPFKKFTYRGVDLDQLCEMSREDLAQLLDARARRRFQRGTKKKETRLLKRLRKAKKNAPELEKPECVKTHLRNMIVLPEMVGNVVGIYNGKTFNQVEIKAEMVGHYLGEFSITYKPVKHGRPGIGATHSSRFIPLKIIKRLFHNLRLETDSLILDIIKL
;
A
#
# COMPACT_ATOMS: atom_id res chain seq x y z
N MET A 1 -12.91 -41.07 -12.48
CA MET A 1 -11.90 -40.34 -13.27
C MET A 1 -12.04 -38.84 -13.00
N SER A 2 -11.12 -38.26 -12.24
CA SER A 2 -11.08 -36.81 -11.99
C SER A 2 -10.38 -36.10 -13.15
N SER A 3 -11.09 -35.26 -13.88
CA SER A 3 -10.58 -34.48 -15.01
C SER A 3 -9.62 -33.40 -14.54
N GLU A 4 -8.34 -33.53 -14.89
CA GLU A 4 -7.32 -32.50 -14.66
C GLU A 4 -7.56 -31.29 -15.56
N VAL A 5 -7.86 -30.14 -14.95
CA VAL A 5 -7.98 -28.86 -15.64
C VAL A 5 -6.57 -28.36 -15.99
N LYS A 6 -6.17 -28.49 -17.27
CA LYS A 6 -4.92 -27.92 -17.79
C LYS A 6 -5.01 -26.39 -17.83
N THR A 7 -4.53 -25.71 -16.79
CA THR A 7 -4.38 -24.25 -16.79
C THR A 7 -3.34 -23.84 -17.83
N LYS A 8 -3.76 -23.16 -18.91
CA LYS A 8 -2.85 -22.59 -19.92
C LYS A 8 -1.85 -21.65 -19.23
N ARG A 9 -0.56 -21.97 -19.25
CA ARG A 9 0.51 -21.08 -18.75
C ARG A 9 0.54 -19.84 -19.65
N ARG A 10 0.29 -18.67 -19.07
CA ARG A 10 0.44 -17.40 -19.80
C ARG A 10 1.92 -17.24 -20.18
N PRO A 11 2.25 -16.88 -21.43
CA PRO A 11 3.63 -16.64 -21.82
C PRO A 11 4.21 -15.49 -20.98
N PHE A 12 5.49 -15.61 -20.60
CA PHE A 12 6.19 -14.59 -19.85
C PHE A 12 6.29 -13.32 -20.69
N LYS A 13 5.66 -12.24 -20.23
CA LYS A 13 5.71 -10.94 -20.91
C LYS A 13 7.01 -10.25 -20.54
N LYS A 14 7.88 -10.03 -21.53
CA LYS A 14 9.06 -9.15 -21.37
C LYS A 14 8.59 -7.74 -21.02
N PHE A 15 9.20 -7.14 -20.01
CA PHE A 15 8.88 -5.77 -19.62
C PHE A 15 9.53 -4.79 -20.60
N THR A 16 8.71 -3.93 -21.19
CA THR A 16 9.17 -2.84 -22.04
C THR A 16 8.62 -1.52 -21.50
N TYR A 17 9.47 -0.49 -21.42
CA TYR A 17 9.07 0.87 -21.06
C TYR A 17 9.12 1.74 -22.31
N ARG A 18 7.94 2.16 -22.80
CA ARG A 18 7.82 2.99 -24.02
C ARG A 18 8.59 2.44 -25.24
N GLY A 19 8.61 1.12 -25.39
CA GLY A 19 9.30 0.44 -26.49
C GLY A 19 10.77 0.11 -26.24
N VAL A 20 11.30 0.42 -25.06
CA VAL A 20 12.69 0.12 -24.66
C VAL A 20 12.70 -1.02 -23.64
N ASP A 21 13.60 -1.98 -23.82
CA ASP A 21 13.79 -3.11 -22.89
C ASP A 21 14.45 -2.67 -21.58
N LEU A 22 14.25 -3.44 -20.50
CA LEU A 22 14.80 -3.11 -19.19
C LEU A 22 16.34 -3.06 -19.17
N ASP A 23 16.99 -3.99 -19.87
CA ASP A 23 18.45 -4.08 -19.91
C ASP A 23 19.04 -2.83 -20.59
N GLN A 24 18.44 -2.44 -21.72
CA GLN A 24 18.77 -1.21 -22.42
C GLN A 24 18.54 0.02 -21.53
N LEU A 25 17.42 0.10 -20.78
CA LEU A 25 17.16 1.21 -19.85
C LEU A 25 18.21 1.34 -18.74
N CYS A 26 18.86 0.24 -18.35
CA CYS A 26 19.91 0.26 -17.33
C CYS A 26 21.24 0.81 -17.86
N GLU A 27 21.49 0.64 -19.15
CA GLU A 27 22.71 1.08 -19.84
C GLU A 27 22.61 2.53 -20.35
N MET A 28 21.40 3.02 -20.57
CA MET A 28 21.15 4.37 -21.08
C MET A 28 21.68 5.49 -20.17
N SER A 29 22.07 6.61 -20.79
CA SER A 29 22.44 7.82 -20.06
C SER A 29 21.23 8.43 -19.34
N ARG A 30 21.49 9.24 -18.31
CA ARG A 30 20.42 9.94 -17.56
C ARG A 30 19.68 10.96 -18.41
N GLU A 31 20.35 11.51 -19.43
CA GLU A 31 19.80 12.50 -20.34
C GLU A 31 18.79 11.85 -21.29
N ASP A 32 19.16 10.71 -21.86
CA ASP A 32 18.28 9.93 -22.74
C ASP A 32 17.09 9.35 -21.95
N LEU A 33 17.36 8.85 -20.73
CA LEU A 33 16.31 8.39 -19.82
C LEU A 33 15.31 9.52 -19.52
N ALA A 34 15.78 10.75 -19.29
CA ALA A 34 14.91 11.87 -18.98
C ALA A 34 13.97 12.23 -20.13
N GLN A 35 14.33 11.96 -21.39
CA GLN A 35 13.44 12.18 -22.54
C GLN A 35 12.30 11.17 -22.59
N LEU A 36 12.54 9.93 -22.13
CA LEU A 36 11.54 8.87 -22.08
C LEU A 36 10.58 8.99 -20.89
N LEU A 37 10.99 9.64 -19.79
CA LEU A 37 10.16 9.76 -18.60
C LEU A 37 9.03 10.78 -18.77
N ASP A 38 8.10 10.81 -17.80
CA ASP A 38 7.02 11.79 -17.78
C ASP A 38 7.54 13.23 -17.58
N ALA A 39 6.71 14.22 -17.89
CA ALA A 39 7.11 15.64 -17.84
C ALA A 39 7.60 16.05 -16.44
N ARG A 40 7.03 15.47 -15.38
CA ARG A 40 7.40 15.77 -13.99
C ARG A 40 8.76 15.19 -13.63
N ALA A 41 9.03 13.93 -13.95
CA ALA A 41 10.35 13.33 -13.73
C ALA A 41 11.42 13.99 -14.59
N ARG A 42 11.14 14.28 -15.87
CA ARG A 42 12.07 15.00 -16.75
C ARG A 42 12.48 16.36 -16.16
N ARG A 43 11.52 17.17 -15.71
CA ARG A 43 11.78 18.45 -15.03
C ARG A 43 12.58 18.26 -13.75
N ARG A 44 12.34 17.16 -13.02
CA ARG A 44 13.16 16.80 -11.85
C ARG A 44 14.61 16.58 -12.33
N PHE A 45 14.88 15.73 -13.31
CA PHE A 45 16.25 15.45 -13.76
C PHE A 45 17.00 16.70 -14.23
N GLN A 46 16.34 17.56 -15.00
CA GLN A 46 16.89 18.84 -15.45
C GLN A 46 17.30 19.78 -14.29
N ARG A 47 16.59 19.72 -13.16
CA ARG A 47 16.93 20.49 -11.96
C ARG A 47 18.12 19.92 -11.17
N GLY A 48 18.59 18.70 -11.47
CA GLY A 48 19.82 18.12 -10.91
C GLY A 48 19.68 17.37 -9.57
N THR A 49 20.22 16.15 -9.47
CA THR A 49 20.04 15.26 -8.30
C THR A 49 20.65 15.82 -7.02
N LYS A 50 19.92 15.76 -5.90
CA LYS A 50 20.40 16.25 -4.60
C LYS A 50 21.36 15.25 -3.95
N LYS A 51 22.27 15.73 -3.09
CA LYS A 51 23.24 14.88 -2.35
C LYS A 51 22.60 13.72 -1.57
N LYS A 52 21.37 13.91 -1.05
CA LYS A 52 20.63 12.86 -0.33
C LYS A 52 20.23 11.70 -1.26
N GLU A 53 19.82 12.01 -2.48
CA GLU A 53 19.40 11.02 -3.48
C GLU A 53 20.59 10.22 -4.00
N THR A 54 21.72 10.88 -4.25
CA THR A 54 22.96 10.18 -4.68
C THR A 54 23.48 9.26 -3.58
N ARG A 55 23.37 9.64 -2.30
CA ARG A 55 23.69 8.76 -1.16
C ARG A 55 22.78 7.53 -1.12
N LEU A 56 21.48 7.69 -1.36
CA LEU A 56 20.54 6.57 -1.42
C LEU A 56 20.91 5.60 -2.55
N LEU A 57 21.18 6.12 -3.75
CA LEU A 57 21.56 5.29 -4.89
C LEU A 57 22.85 4.50 -4.63
N LYS A 58 23.86 5.13 -4.01
CA LYS A 58 25.10 4.43 -3.59
C LYS A 58 24.82 3.27 -2.62
N ARG A 59 23.92 3.47 -1.65
CA ARG A 59 23.53 2.42 -0.70
C ARG A 59 22.82 1.26 -1.39
N LEU A 60 21.90 1.55 -2.31
CA LEU A 60 21.18 0.53 -3.07
C LEU A 60 22.11 -0.26 -4.00
N ARG A 61 23.05 0.41 -4.67
CA ARG A 61 24.09 -0.27 -5.46
C ARG A 61 24.94 -1.20 -4.62
N LYS A 62 25.28 -0.81 -3.38
CA LYS A 62 26.02 -1.67 -2.44
C LYS A 62 25.17 -2.86 -1.98
N ALA A 63 23.89 -2.63 -1.64
CA ALA A 63 22.98 -3.70 -1.22
C ALA A 63 22.78 -4.74 -2.33
N LYS A 64 22.59 -4.31 -3.58
CA LYS A 64 22.46 -5.20 -4.74
C LYS A 64 23.72 -6.03 -5.00
N LYS A 65 24.92 -5.44 -4.82
CA LYS A 65 26.20 -6.14 -5.00
C LYS A 65 26.50 -7.16 -3.89
N ASN A 66 26.05 -6.89 -2.67
CA ASN A 66 26.29 -7.75 -1.51
C ASN A 66 25.28 -8.90 -1.40
N ALA A 67 24.22 -8.88 -2.21
CA ALA A 67 23.17 -9.90 -2.15
C ALA A 67 23.66 -11.21 -2.78
N PRO A 68 23.29 -12.38 -2.23
CA PRO A 68 23.46 -13.67 -2.89
C PRO A 68 22.66 -13.71 -4.20
N GLU A 69 23.13 -14.42 -5.23
CA GLU A 69 22.53 -14.45 -6.58
C GLU A 69 21.05 -14.89 -6.62
N LEU A 70 20.56 -15.57 -5.59
CA LEU A 70 19.19 -16.08 -5.52
C LEU A 70 18.33 -15.43 -4.43
N GLU A 71 18.93 -14.57 -3.58
CA GLU A 71 18.22 -13.97 -2.45
C GLU A 71 17.94 -12.48 -2.67
N LYS A 72 16.89 -12.01 -1.99
CA LYS A 72 16.52 -10.60 -2.05
C LYS A 72 17.58 -9.76 -1.32
N PRO A 73 17.97 -8.59 -1.88
CA PRO A 73 18.94 -7.72 -1.23
C PRO A 73 18.41 -7.16 0.08
N GLU A 74 19.35 -6.77 0.96
CA GLU A 74 19.04 -6.17 2.25
C GLU A 74 18.14 -4.93 2.09
N CYS A 75 17.14 -4.81 2.97
CA CYS A 75 16.17 -3.71 2.93
C CYS A 75 16.82 -2.37 3.31
N VAL A 76 16.91 -1.44 2.36
CA VAL A 76 17.46 -0.10 2.59
C VAL A 76 16.34 0.87 3.00
N LYS A 77 16.41 1.38 4.23
CA LYS A 77 15.44 2.34 4.78
C LYS A 77 15.69 3.75 4.25
N THR A 78 14.61 4.44 3.85
CA THR A 78 14.66 5.82 3.33
C THR A 78 13.45 6.64 3.77
N HIS A 79 13.69 7.93 3.98
CA HIS A 79 12.63 8.95 4.17
C HIS A 79 12.34 9.73 2.89
N LEU A 80 13.09 9.47 1.81
CA LEU A 80 12.98 10.20 0.55
C LEU A 80 11.79 9.66 -0.27
N ARG A 81 10.59 10.17 0.02
CA ARG A 81 9.36 9.87 -0.74
C ARG A 81 9.31 10.55 -2.10
N ASN A 82 10.09 11.62 -2.27
CA ASN A 82 10.17 12.44 -3.48
C ASN A 82 11.20 11.94 -4.50
N MET A 83 11.81 10.77 -4.26
CA MET A 83 12.75 10.14 -5.19
C MET A 83 11.99 9.39 -6.28
N ILE A 84 12.47 9.50 -7.52
CA ILE A 84 11.94 8.76 -8.68
C ILE A 84 12.60 7.38 -8.71
N VAL A 85 11.82 6.35 -9.02
CA VAL A 85 12.34 4.99 -9.24
C VAL A 85 13.14 4.97 -10.53
N LEU A 86 14.45 4.75 -10.40
CA LEU A 86 15.37 4.56 -11.52
C LEU A 86 15.40 3.09 -11.96
N PRO A 87 15.69 2.80 -13.25
CA PRO A 87 15.81 1.42 -13.74
C PRO A 87 16.86 0.61 -12.96
N GLU A 88 17.95 1.24 -12.52
CA GLU A 88 18.97 0.60 -11.67
C GLU A 88 18.42 0.06 -10.33
N MET A 89 17.32 0.62 -9.83
CA MET A 89 16.73 0.26 -8.55
C MET A 89 15.89 -1.02 -8.62
N VAL A 90 15.57 -1.51 -9.83
CA VAL A 90 14.75 -2.71 -10.02
C VAL A 90 15.42 -3.93 -9.36
N GLY A 91 14.61 -4.67 -8.61
CA GLY A 91 15.04 -5.82 -7.80
C GLY A 91 15.51 -5.47 -6.38
N ASN A 92 15.61 -4.18 -6.01
CA ASN A 92 15.92 -3.81 -4.64
C ASN A 92 14.68 -3.80 -3.74
N VAL A 93 14.90 -4.08 -2.45
CA VAL A 93 13.90 -3.89 -1.39
C VAL A 93 14.16 -2.55 -0.69
N VAL A 94 13.19 -1.64 -0.78
CA VAL A 94 13.28 -0.29 -0.21
C VAL A 94 12.26 -0.13 0.91
N GLY A 95 12.75 0.24 2.10
CA GLY A 95 11.90 0.60 3.22
C GLY A 95 11.49 2.07 3.15
N ILE A 96 10.27 2.37 2.70
CA ILE A 96 9.77 3.73 2.49
C ILE A 96 9.03 4.20 3.75
N TYR A 97 9.49 5.29 4.35
CA TYR A 97 8.83 5.85 5.53
C TYR A 97 7.47 6.47 5.19
N ASN A 98 6.40 6.00 5.85
CA ASN A 98 5.05 6.52 5.64
C ASN A 98 4.72 7.73 6.55
N GLY A 99 5.54 8.03 7.57
CA GLY A 99 5.22 8.98 8.65
C GLY A 99 5.14 8.34 10.03
N LYS A 100 4.96 7.01 10.10
CA LYS A 100 4.99 6.24 11.35
C LYS A 100 5.96 5.05 11.25
N THR A 101 5.82 4.25 10.20
CA THR A 101 6.59 3.02 9.98
C THR A 101 7.31 3.03 8.64
N PHE A 102 8.30 2.15 8.48
CA PHE A 102 8.92 1.86 7.20
C PHE A 102 8.19 0.70 6.53
N ASN A 103 7.56 0.99 5.40
CA ASN A 103 6.89 -0.02 4.58
C ASN A 103 7.92 -0.60 3.62
N GLN A 104 8.12 -1.92 3.66
CA GLN A 104 9.05 -2.60 2.77
C GLN A 104 8.40 -2.79 1.41
N VAL A 105 8.98 -2.21 0.37
CA VAL A 105 8.50 -2.28 -1.01
C VAL A 105 9.59 -2.89 -1.87
N GLU A 106 9.25 -3.99 -2.54
CA GLU A 106 10.08 -4.60 -3.57
C GLU A 106 9.85 -3.89 -4.90
N ILE A 107 10.91 -3.32 -5.48
CA ILE A 107 10.82 -2.51 -6.69
C ILE A 107 10.71 -3.42 -7.91
N LYS A 108 9.55 -3.38 -8.55
CA LYS A 108 9.28 -4.05 -9.83
C LYS A 108 9.63 -3.15 -11.01
N ALA A 109 9.87 -3.75 -12.18
CA ALA A 109 10.15 -3.00 -13.41
C ALA A 109 9.00 -2.05 -13.81
N GLU A 110 7.75 -2.44 -13.54
CA GLU A 110 6.56 -1.62 -13.79
C GLU A 110 6.52 -0.31 -13.00
N MET A 111 7.32 -0.19 -11.95
CA MET A 111 7.38 0.98 -11.08
C MET A 111 8.35 2.06 -11.59
N VAL A 112 9.08 1.81 -12.68
CA VAL A 112 10.05 2.77 -13.23
C VAL A 112 9.35 4.05 -13.67
N GLY A 113 9.91 5.19 -13.25
CA GLY A 113 9.34 6.53 -13.51
C GLY A 113 8.34 7.04 -12.48
N HIS A 114 7.83 6.18 -11.59
CA HIS A 114 6.99 6.60 -10.47
C HIS A 114 7.81 7.13 -9.29
N TYR A 115 7.17 7.88 -8.40
CA TYR A 115 7.80 8.31 -7.14
C TYR A 115 7.68 7.23 -6.07
N LEU A 116 8.72 7.06 -5.25
CA LEU A 116 8.70 6.13 -4.10
C LEU A 116 7.52 6.41 -3.16
N GLY A 117 7.14 7.67 -3.00
CA GLY A 117 6.02 8.07 -2.14
C GLY A 117 4.67 7.50 -2.55
N GLU A 118 4.47 7.10 -3.81
CA GLU A 118 3.22 6.52 -4.33
C GLU A 118 2.96 5.11 -3.78
N PHE A 119 4.02 4.36 -3.49
CA PHE A 119 3.92 2.98 -3.01
C PHE A 119 3.72 2.86 -1.49
N SER A 120 3.77 3.98 -0.76
CA SER A 120 3.61 4.00 0.70
C SER A 120 2.51 4.99 1.08
N ILE A 121 1.33 4.46 1.39
CA ILE A 121 0.17 5.24 1.81
C ILE A 121 0.44 5.78 3.22
N THR A 122 0.27 7.10 3.40
CA THR A 122 0.51 7.80 4.68
C THR A 122 -0.57 7.48 5.72
N TYR A 123 -1.81 7.26 5.27
CA TYR A 123 -2.98 7.07 6.12
C TYR A 123 -3.54 5.65 6.00
N LYS A 124 -4.46 5.29 6.91
CA LYS A 124 -5.22 4.06 6.80
C LYS A 124 -6.53 4.34 6.06
N PRO A 125 -6.87 3.61 4.98
CA PRO A 125 -8.15 3.76 4.30
C PRO A 125 -9.32 3.71 5.28
N VAL A 126 -10.20 4.70 5.22
CA VAL A 126 -11.32 4.83 6.14
C VAL A 126 -12.35 3.76 5.79
N LYS A 127 -12.69 2.93 6.78
CA LYS A 127 -13.87 2.06 6.70
C LYS A 127 -15.00 2.79 7.43
N HIS A 128 -16.00 3.24 6.68
CA HIS A 128 -17.16 3.89 7.28
C HIS A 128 -17.90 2.90 8.17
N GLY A 129 -18.07 3.27 9.44
CA GLY A 129 -18.91 2.54 10.38
C GLY A 129 -20.39 2.88 10.20
N ARG A 130 -21.21 2.39 11.13
CA ARG A 130 -22.62 2.81 11.20
C ARG A 130 -22.69 4.30 11.52
N PRO A 131 -23.50 5.08 10.79
CA PRO A 131 -23.76 6.47 11.16
C PRO A 131 -24.31 6.52 12.59
N GLY A 132 -23.86 7.52 13.36
CA GLY A 132 -24.43 7.81 14.67
C GLY A 132 -25.94 8.09 14.56
N ILE A 133 -26.66 7.83 15.65
CA ILE A 133 -28.08 8.16 15.76
C ILE A 133 -28.22 9.67 15.58
N GLY A 134 -28.99 10.11 14.58
CA GLY A 134 -29.19 11.52 14.24
C GLY A 134 -28.13 12.16 13.31
N ALA A 135 -27.09 11.44 12.90
CA ALA A 135 -26.05 11.98 11.99
C ALA A 135 -26.47 12.05 10.52
N THR A 136 -27.46 11.27 10.10
CA THR A 136 -27.96 11.22 8.71
C THR A 136 -29.48 11.33 8.72
N HIS A 137 -30.08 11.91 7.67
CA HIS A 137 -31.55 12.06 7.60
C HIS A 137 -32.29 10.72 7.73
N SER A 138 -31.69 9.63 7.25
CA SER A 138 -32.20 8.25 7.38
C SER A 138 -32.06 7.65 8.77
N SER A 139 -31.16 8.16 9.63
CA SER A 139 -30.98 7.67 11.01
C SER A 139 -31.86 8.36 12.05
N ARG A 140 -32.72 9.32 11.64
CA ARG A 140 -33.79 9.88 12.50
C ARG A 140 -34.92 8.88 12.77
N PHE A 141 -35.14 7.93 11.87
CA PHE A 141 -36.21 6.94 12.00
C PHE A 141 -35.68 5.61 12.55
N ILE A 142 -35.27 5.61 13.82
CA ILE A 142 -35.07 4.37 14.56
C ILE A 142 -36.39 4.05 15.25
N PRO A 143 -37.09 2.95 14.88
CA PRO A 143 -38.34 2.60 15.54
C PRO A 143 -38.07 2.29 17.02
N LEU A 144 -38.67 3.09 17.91
CA LEU A 144 -38.62 2.93 19.38
C LEU A 144 -39.09 1.55 19.88
N LYS A 145 -39.63 0.69 18.99
CA LYS A 145 -39.99 -0.71 19.27
C LYS A 145 -38.81 -1.54 19.79
N ILE A 146 -37.58 -1.29 19.32
CA ILE A 146 -36.39 -2.02 19.80
C ILE A 146 -36.08 -1.65 21.27
N ILE A 147 -36.24 -0.38 21.65
CA ILE A 147 -36.02 0.10 23.01
C ILE A 147 -37.14 -0.39 23.95
N LYS A 148 -38.39 -0.41 23.48
CA LYS A 148 -39.52 -0.96 24.26
C LYS A 148 -39.35 -2.45 24.59
N ARG A 149 -38.76 -3.25 23.70
CA ARG A 149 -38.54 -4.70 23.93
C ARG A 149 -37.53 -4.98 25.04
N LEU A 150 -36.47 -4.16 25.13
CA LEU A 150 -35.48 -4.23 26.21
C LEU A 150 -36.06 -3.85 27.57
N PHE A 151 -36.92 -2.83 27.64
CA PHE A 151 -37.60 -2.45 28.89
C PHE A 151 -38.74 -3.40 29.30
N HIS A 152 -39.38 -4.09 28.36
CA HIS A 152 -40.44 -5.05 28.68
C HIS A 152 -39.89 -6.34 29.30
N ASN A 153 -38.72 -6.81 28.84
CA ASN A 153 -38.09 -8.00 29.41
C ASN A 153 -37.51 -7.77 30.83
N LEU A 154 -37.04 -6.56 31.14
CA LEU A 154 -36.58 -6.21 32.50
C LEU A 154 -37.72 -6.05 33.51
N ARG A 155 -38.96 -5.83 33.05
CA ARG A 155 -40.14 -5.68 33.93
C ARG A 155 -40.78 -7.02 34.29
N LEU A 156 -40.55 -8.06 33.50
CA LEU A 156 -41.10 -9.40 33.76
C LEU A 156 -40.28 -10.20 34.79
N GLU A 157 -39.02 -9.83 35.05
CA GLU A 157 -38.20 -10.45 36.11
C GLU A 157 -38.49 -9.91 37.52
N THR A 158 -39.11 -8.73 37.65
CA THR A 158 -39.42 -8.14 38.97
C THR A 158 -40.79 -8.53 39.52
N ASP A 159 -41.71 -8.98 38.68
CA ASP A 159 -43.07 -9.37 39.11
C ASP A 159 -43.14 -10.81 39.65
N SER A 160 -42.18 -11.69 39.33
CA SER A 160 -42.09 -13.04 39.92
C SER A 160 -41.50 -13.06 41.33
N LEU A 161 -40.62 -12.10 41.67
CA LEU A 161 -39.96 -12.06 42.97
C LEU A 161 -40.79 -11.40 44.08
N ILE A 162 -41.85 -10.66 43.74
CA ILE A 162 -42.73 -9.99 44.72
C ILE A 162 -43.88 -10.91 45.17
N LEU A 163 -44.29 -11.90 44.37
CA LEU A 163 -45.33 -12.87 44.77
C LEU A 163 -44.83 -13.97 45.71
N ASP A 164 -43.53 -14.28 45.72
CA ASP A 164 -42.95 -15.32 46.59
C ASP A 164 -42.78 -14.87 48.05
N ILE A 165 -42.83 -13.55 48.33
CA ILE A 165 -42.71 -13.00 49.70
C ILE A 165 -44.07 -12.97 50.43
N ILE A 166 -45.20 -13.03 49.72
CA ILE A 166 -46.56 -12.91 50.30
C ILE A 166 -47.21 -14.29 50.60
N LYS A 167 -46.54 -15.40 50.27
CA LYS A 167 -47.04 -16.79 50.45
C LYS A 167 -46.39 -17.58 51.60
N LEU A 168 -45.77 -16.91 52.58
CA LEU A 168 -45.30 -17.50 53.83
C LEU A 168 -46.13 -16.99 55.02
#